data_AF-A0A350UZP6-F1
#
_entry.id   AF-A0A350UZP6-F1
#
_cell.length_a   1.000
_cell.length_b   1.000
_cell.length_c   1.000
_cell.angle_alpha   90.00
_cell.angle_beta   90.00
_cell.angle_gamma   90.00
#
_symmetry.space_group_name_H-M   'P 1'
#
loop_
_entity.id
_entity.type
_entity.pdbx_description
1 polymer ?
#
loop_
_entity_poly.entity_id
_entity_poly.type
_entity_poly.pdbx_seq_one_letter_code
_entity_poly.pdbx_strand_id
1 'polypeptide(L)'
;MRSAKFTLAVILLFFTSISYTQSAIDTSWNGAIDIMGTKIGIGVKFTTTGKTVNAVMDIPEQGAMGLELEKVSFSNPKVHFELAASNGTAVFEGLYYGDSIGGTFVQSGINGRFSLVRGELVSGSTEIDTVEKTFNTEDVTFFNDGNTFAGTITYPKGEGKYPAVVLITGSGAQNRDEEIYGFKIFKIIAEHLANNDIAVLRYDDRGVGGSKGKSVNESTTMDFAGDVVSAVELLKTKEYVNPMAIGLLGHSEGGIV
;
A
#
# COMPACT_ATOMS: atom_id res chain seq x y z
N MET A 1 -58.42 -10.19 -54.21
CA MET A 1 -58.25 -9.78 -52.81
C MET A 1 -58.07 -11.01 -51.93
N ARG A 2 -56.85 -11.24 -51.42
CA ARG A 2 -56.51 -12.02 -50.21
C ARG A 2 -55.01 -11.86 -50.00
N SER A 3 -54.61 -10.90 -49.15
CA SER A 3 -53.22 -10.72 -48.73
C SER A 3 -52.96 -11.58 -47.49
N ALA A 4 -52.05 -12.54 -47.61
CA ALA A 4 -51.56 -13.31 -46.47
C ALA A 4 -50.53 -12.45 -45.72
N LYS A 5 -50.81 -12.15 -44.44
CA LYS A 5 -49.85 -11.51 -43.53
C LYS A 5 -48.96 -12.60 -42.94
N PHE A 6 -47.69 -12.61 -43.30
CA PHE A 6 -46.67 -13.41 -42.61
C PHE A 6 -46.20 -12.64 -41.37
N THR A 7 -46.51 -13.15 -40.18
CA THR A 7 -45.97 -12.65 -38.92
C THR A 7 -44.63 -13.35 -38.67
N LEU A 8 -43.53 -12.61 -38.76
CA LEU A 8 -42.19 -13.08 -38.41
C LEU A 8 -42.02 -12.99 -36.88
N ALA A 9 -42.03 -14.13 -36.19
CA ALA A 9 -41.70 -14.21 -34.76
C ALA A 9 -40.17 -14.25 -34.59
N VAL A 10 -39.59 -13.16 -34.07
CA VAL A 10 -38.19 -13.10 -33.69
C VAL A 10 -38.07 -13.67 -32.27
N ILE A 11 -37.46 -14.85 -32.13
CA ILE A 11 -37.13 -15.44 -30.83
C ILE A 11 -35.76 -14.88 -30.41
N LEU A 12 -35.76 -13.99 -29.41
CA LEU A 12 -34.54 -13.46 -28.79
C LEU A 12 -34.06 -14.44 -27.71
N LEU A 13 -32.99 -15.20 -27.98
CA LEU A 13 -32.30 -16.03 -26.99
C LEU A 13 -31.33 -15.16 -26.19
N PHE A 14 -31.68 -14.82 -24.94
CA PHE A 14 -30.75 -14.23 -23.99
C PHE A 14 -29.79 -15.31 -23.46
N PHE A 15 -28.57 -15.33 -23.97
CA PHE A 15 -27.46 -16.03 -23.31
C PHE A 15 -26.96 -15.17 -22.15
N THR A 16 -27.39 -15.48 -20.93
CA THR A 16 -26.74 -14.94 -19.72
C THR A 16 -25.44 -15.72 -19.49
N SER A 17 -24.33 -15.20 -19.99
CA SER A 17 -23.00 -15.64 -19.56
C SER A 17 -22.81 -15.24 -18.10
N ILE A 18 -22.84 -16.23 -17.19
CA ILE A 18 -22.42 -16.05 -15.80
C ILE A 18 -20.89 -15.90 -15.85
N SER A 19 -20.41 -14.66 -15.88
CA SER A 19 -19.00 -14.36 -15.65
C SER A 19 -18.72 -14.61 -14.17
N TYR A 20 -18.02 -15.69 -13.85
CA TYR A 20 -17.43 -15.84 -12.52
C TYR A 20 -16.25 -14.88 -12.44
N THR A 21 -16.43 -13.76 -11.73
CA THR A 21 -15.31 -12.88 -11.38
C THR A 21 -14.32 -13.71 -10.56
N GLN A 22 -13.12 -13.94 -11.11
CA GLN A 22 -12.02 -14.54 -10.37
C GLN A 22 -11.73 -13.68 -9.13
N SER A 23 -11.54 -14.31 -7.98
CA SER A 23 -11.29 -13.58 -6.74
C SER A 23 -10.06 -12.70 -6.91
N ALA A 24 -10.11 -11.45 -6.46
CA ALA A 24 -9.03 -10.48 -6.68
C ALA A 24 -7.67 -10.91 -6.09
N ILE A 25 -7.71 -11.87 -5.16
CA ILE A 25 -6.55 -12.47 -4.51
C ILE A 25 -6.01 -13.73 -5.21
N ASP A 26 -6.75 -14.31 -6.16
CA ASP A 26 -6.45 -15.60 -6.82
C ASP A 26 -5.26 -15.50 -7.78
N THR A 27 -4.06 -15.53 -7.20
CA THR A 27 -2.77 -15.44 -7.86
C THR A 27 -1.67 -15.79 -6.85
N SER A 28 -0.42 -15.76 -7.31
CA SER A 28 0.77 -15.81 -6.48
C SER A 28 1.10 -14.45 -5.86
N TRP A 29 1.62 -14.50 -4.64
CA TRP A 29 2.02 -13.37 -3.81
C TRP A 29 3.34 -13.69 -3.11
N ASN A 30 4.22 -12.70 -2.94
CA ASN A 30 5.54 -12.91 -2.34
C ASN A 30 5.89 -11.80 -1.37
N GLY A 31 6.62 -12.15 -0.32
CA GLY A 31 7.21 -11.17 0.56
C GLY A 31 7.84 -11.83 1.76
N ALA A 32 7.60 -11.30 2.96
CA ALA A 32 8.28 -11.79 4.14
C ALA A 32 7.44 -11.68 5.41
N ILE A 33 7.77 -12.52 6.37
CA ILE A 33 7.38 -12.39 7.78
C ILE A 33 8.53 -11.67 8.49
N ASP A 34 8.24 -10.57 9.18
CA ASP A 34 9.16 -9.86 10.05
C ASP A 34 8.85 -10.20 11.52
N ILE A 35 9.79 -10.86 12.17
CA ILE A 35 9.75 -11.19 13.59
C ILE A 35 10.91 -10.47 14.26
N MET A 36 10.61 -9.42 15.01
CA MET A 36 11.61 -8.63 15.77
C MET A 36 12.81 -8.17 14.90
N GLY A 37 12.58 -7.82 13.64
CA GLY A 37 13.61 -7.37 12.69
C GLY A 37 14.28 -8.50 11.90
N THR A 38 13.99 -9.76 12.21
CA THR A 38 14.41 -10.90 11.38
C THR A 38 13.35 -11.16 10.32
N LYS A 39 13.74 -11.10 9.05
CA LYS A 39 12.85 -11.34 7.91
C LYS A 39 13.00 -12.78 7.41
N ILE A 40 11.86 -13.45 7.20
CA ILE A 40 11.77 -14.79 6.62
C ILE A 40 10.97 -14.69 5.34
N GLY A 41 11.58 -15.01 4.19
CA GLY A 41 10.91 -14.98 2.90
C GLY A 41 9.77 -16.00 2.79
N ILE A 42 8.62 -15.58 2.28
CA ILE A 42 7.46 -16.44 2.02
C ILE A 42 6.82 -16.16 0.65
N GLY A 43 6.30 -17.20 0.02
CA GLY A 43 5.40 -17.10 -1.12
C GLY A 43 4.04 -17.71 -0.78
N VAL A 44 2.96 -17.09 -1.20
CA VAL A 44 1.60 -17.58 -1.00
C VAL A 44 0.86 -17.59 -2.33
N LYS A 45 0.36 -18.75 -2.73
CA LYS A 45 -0.49 -18.89 -3.91
C LYS A 45 -1.92 -19.17 -3.47
N PHE A 46 -2.82 -18.23 -3.72
CA PHE A 46 -4.24 -18.45 -3.54
C PHE A 46 -4.83 -19.07 -4.80
N THR A 47 -5.86 -19.90 -4.64
CA THR A 47 -6.62 -20.49 -5.74
C THR A 47 -8.09 -20.49 -5.38
N THR A 48 -8.94 -19.92 -6.24
CA THR A 48 -10.39 -19.85 -5.99
C THR A 48 -11.12 -20.89 -6.82
N THR A 49 -11.87 -21.76 -6.14
CA THR A 49 -12.78 -22.73 -6.77
C THR A 49 -14.21 -22.39 -6.36
N GLY A 50 -14.95 -21.70 -7.23
CA GLY A 50 -16.29 -21.21 -6.92
C GLY A 50 -16.26 -20.11 -5.85
N LYS A 51 -16.77 -20.39 -4.65
CA LYS A 51 -16.74 -19.45 -3.50
C LYS A 51 -15.64 -19.76 -2.48
N THR A 52 -14.95 -20.88 -2.64
CA THR A 52 -13.92 -21.33 -1.71
C THR A 52 -12.57 -20.80 -2.17
N VAL A 53 -11.83 -20.20 -1.25
CA VAL A 53 -10.43 -19.80 -1.46
C VAL A 53 -9.57 -20.83 -0.75
N ASN A 54 -8.65 -21.45 -1.48
CA ASN A 54 -7.59 -22.28 -0.92
C ASN A 54 -6.27 -21.55 -1.09
N ALA A 55 -5.25 -21.94 -0.33
CA ALA A 55 -3.91 -21.41 -0.52
C ALA A 55 -2.82 -22.41 -0.15
N VAL A 56 -1.68 -22.27 -0.81
CA VAL A 56 -0.43 -22.94 -0.44
C VAL A 56 0.65 -21.90 -0.15
N MET A 57 1.56 -22.23 0.75
CA MET A 57 2.69 -21.39 1.14
C MET A 57 4.03 -22.08 0.87
N ASP A 58 4.97 -21.30 0.38
CA ASP A 58 6.37 -21.69 0.24
C ASP A 58 7.21 -20.85 1.23
N ILE A 59 8.18 -21.50 1.87
CA ILE A 59 9.20 -20.88 2.73
C ILE A 59 10.58 -21.31 2.21
N PRO A 60 11.09 -20.66 1.15
CA PRO A 60 12.25 -21.14 0.39
C PRO A 60 13.53 -21.28 1.21
N GLU A 61 13.78 -20.35 2.14
CA GLU A 61 14.94 -20.36 3.03
C GLU A 61 14.99 -21.59 3.95
N GLN A 62 13.83 -22.23 4.16
CA GLN A 62 13.68 -23.44 4.96
C GLN A 62 13.50 -24.70 4.10
N GLY A 63 13.52 -24.57 2.77
CA GLY A 63 13.27 -25.66 1.82
C GLY A 63 11.84 -26.22 1.87
N ALA A 64 10.91 -25.53 2.53
CA ALA A 64 9.53 -25.97 2.64
C ALA A 64 8.72 -25.40 1.48
N MET A 65 8.10 -26.27 0.68
CA MET A 65 7.35 -25.90 -0.52
C MET A 65 5.98 -26.56 -0.49
N GLY A 66 4.95 -25.87 -0.96
CA GLY A 66 3.59 -26.37 -1.11
C GLY A 66 2.88 -26.64 0.22
N LEU A 67 3.21 -25.90 1.28
CA LEU A 67 2.57 -26.05 2.58
C LEU A 67 1.10 -25.66 2.48
N GLU A 68 0.19 -26.58 2.77
CA GLU A 68 -1.24 -26.29 2.73
C GLU A 68 -1.63 -25.31 3.84
N LEU A 69 -2.36 -24.26 3.46
CA LEU A 69 -2.92 -23.30 4.39
C LEU A 69 -4.35 -23.69 4.78
N GLU A 70 -4.63 -23.61 6.07
CA GLU A 70 -5.92 -23.88 6.67
C GLU A 70 -6.71 -22.60 6.91
N LYS A 71 -8.03 -22.76 7.09
CA LYS A 71 -8.98 -21.67 7.38
C LYS A 71 -8.84 -20.43 6.47
N VAL A 72 -8.46 -20.64 5.22
CA VAL A 72 -8.26 -19.54 4.27
C VAL A 72 -9.59 -18.84 4.00
N SER A 73 -9.64 -17.53 4.23
CA SER A 73 -10.82 -16.72 3.94
C SER A 73 -10.44 -15.36 3.37
N PHE A 74 -11.27 -14.88 2.44
CA PHE A 74 -11.13 -13.56 1.85
C PHE A 74 -12.50 -12.87 1.82
N SER A 75 -12.58 -11.72 2.47
CA SER A 75 -13.72 -10.82 2.45
C SER A 75 -13.18 -9.39 2.40
N ASN A 76 -12.97 -8.90 1.16
CA ASN A 76 -12.34 -7.61 0.87
C ASN A 76 -12.70 -6.50 1.90
N PRO A 77 -11.72 -5.87 2.57
CA PRO A 77 -10.27 -6.04 2.38
C PRO A 77 -9.63 -7.14 3.22
N LYS A 78 -10.38 -7.88 4.04
CA LYS A 78 -9.79 -8.82 5.01
C LYS A 78 -9.36 -10.14 4.35
N VAL A 79 -8.17 -10.60 4.72
CA VAL A 79 -7.58 -11.89 4.34
C VAL A 79 -7.18 -12.61 5.63
N HIS A 80 -7.56 -13.87 5.78
CA HIS A 80 -7.12 -14.73 6.88
C HIS A 80 -6.62 -16.06 6.34
N PHE A 81 -5.55 -16.59 6.92
CA PHE A 81 -5.07 -17.94 6.67
C PHE A 81 -4.22 -18.45 7.83
N GLU A 82 -4.18 -19.76 8.01
CA GLU A 82 -3.44 -20.43 9.07
C GLU A 82 -2.48 -21.46 8.47
N LEU A 83 -1.33 -21.64 9.09
CA LEU A 83 -0.39 -22.70 8.77
C LEU A 83 -0.21 -23.59 10.00
N ALA A 84 -0.57 -24.86 9.89
CA ALA A 84 -0.30 -25.84 10.93
C ALA A 84 1.20 -26.17 10.96
N ALA A 85 1.85 -25.99 12.12
CA ALA A 85 3.26 -26.32 12.31
C ALA A 85 3.46 -27.06 13.64
N SER A 86 4.58 -27.78 13.76
CA SER A 86 4.90 -28.61 14.93
C SER A 86 4.99 -27.83 16.25
N ASN A 87 5.34 -26.54 16.18
CA ASN A 87 5.45 -25.63 17.30
C ASN A 87 4.18 -24.80 17.56
N GLY A 88 3.06 -25.12 16.92
CA GLY A 88 1.77 -24.42 17.05
C GLY A 88 1.31 -23.78 15.74
N THR A 89 0.01 -23.49 15.65
CA THR A 89 -0.59 -22.86 14.47
C THR A 89 -0.07 -21.43 14.30
N ALA A 90 0.48 -21.15 13.12
CA ALA A 90 0.77 -19.79 12.68
C ALA A 90 -0.50 -19.17 12.10
N VAL A 91 -0.86 -18.00 12.59
CA VAL A 91 -2.09 -17.27 12.20
C VAL A 91 -1.70 -15.99 11.49
N PHE A 92 -2.29 -15.74 10.32
CA PHE A 92 -2.06 -14.57 9.49
C PHE A 92 -3.36 -13.81 9.29
N GLU A 93 -3.42 -12.59 9.81
CA GLU A 93 -4.56 -11.68 9.67
C GLU A 93 -4.11 -10.47 8.86
N GLY A 94 -4.64 -10.33 7.65
CA GLY A 94 -4.17 -9.38 6.63
C GLY A 94 -5.25 -8.49 6.04
N LEU A 95 -4.79 -7.39 5.44
CA LEU A 95 -5.59 -6.48 4.63
C LEU A 95 -5.05 -6.46 3.19
N TYR A 96 -5.94 -6.66 2.23
CA TYR A 96 -5.71 -6.63 0.79
C TYR A 96 -5.94 -5.22 0.24
N TYR A 97 -4.96 -4.72 -0.52
CA TYR A 97 -5.02 -3.44 -1.23
C TYR A 97 -4.32 -3.56 -2.59
N GLY A 98 -5.10 -3.83 -3.65
CA GLY A 98 -4.59 -3.89 -5.03
C GLY A 98 -3.53 -4.97 -5.21
N ASP A 99 -2.27 -4.59 -5.26
CA ASP A 99 -1.12 -5.49 -5.44
C ASP A 99 -0.38 -5.80 -4.14
N SER A 100 -0.99 -5.52 -2.98
CA SER A 100 -0.39 -5.82 -1.68
C SER A 100 -1.35 -6.49 -0.70
N ILE A 101 -0.81 -7.36 0.16
CA ILE A 101 -1.47 -7.90 1.35
C ILE A 101 -0.51 -7.72 2.51
N GLY A 102 -0.96 -7.15 3.61
CA GLY A 102 -0.12 -7.03 4.81
C GLY A 102 -0.92 -7.10 6.10
N GLY A 103 -0.28 -7.51 7.17
CA GLY A 103 -0.91 -7.57 8.48
C GLY A 103 -0.09 -8.28 9.54
N THR A 104 -0.78 -8.90 10.49
CA THR A 104 -0.17 -9.51 11.67
C THR A 104 0.04 -10.99 11.48
N PHE A 105 1.17 -11.46 12.00
CA PHE A 105 1.51 -12.87 12.15
C PHE A 105 1.58 -13.19 13.64
N VAL A 106 0.95 -14.28 14.08
CA VAL A 106 1.07 -14.77 15.45
C VAL A 106 1.30 -16.27 15.43
N GLN A 107 2.33 -16.73 16.14
CA GLN A 107 2.56 -18.17 16.35
C GLN A 107 3.08 -18.41 17.76
N SER A 108 2.35 -19.20 18.55
CA SER A 108 2.75 -19.59 19.91
C SER A 108 3.17 -18.42 20.81
N GLY A 109 2.45 -17.31 20.71
CA GLY A 109 2.70 -16.08 21.46
C GLY A 109 3.79 -15.17 20.87
N ILE A 110 4.51 -15.62 19.84
CA ILE A 110 5.43 -14.77 19.07
C ILE A 110 4.59 -13.93 18.11
N ASN A 111 4.75 -12.61 18.19
CA ASN A 111 4.10 -11.66 17.31
C ASN A 111 5.07 -11.19 16.24
N GLY A 112 4.58 -11.10 15.01
CA GLY A 112 5.30 -10.57 13.87
C GLY A 112 4.35 -9.84 12.93
N ARG A 113 4.90 -9.37 11.82
CA ARG A 113 4.16 -8.78 10.72
C ARG A 113 4.45 -9.55 9.46
N PHE A 114 3.55 -9.53 8.50
CA PHE A 114 3.85 -10.03 7.17
C PHE A 114 3.42 -9.01 6.12
N SER A 115 4.13 -9.02 5.00
CA SER A 115 3.78 -8.23 3.82
C SER A 115 4.03 -9.07 2.58
N LEU A 116 3.10 -9.03 1.64
CA LEU A 116 3.11 -9.73 0.38
C LEU A 116 2.78 -8.76 -0.76
N VAL A 117 3.40 -8.97 -1.90
CA VAL A 117 3.18 -8.24 -3.15
C VAL A 117 2.81 -9.24 -4.25
N ARG A 118 1.90 -8.85 -5.15
CA ARG A 118 1.46 -9.69 -6.27
C ARG A 118 2.64 -10.05 -7.18
N GLY A 119 2.80 -11.33 -7.54
CA GLY A 119 3.84 -11.79 -8.47
C GLY A 119 4.24 -13.26 -8.28
N GLU A 120 5.13 -13.80 -9.12
CA GLU A 120 5.68 -15.14 -8.94
C GLU A 120 6.92 -15.16 -8.02
N LEU A 121 7.12 -16.27 -7.30
CA LEU A 121 8.31 -16.53 -6.51
C LEU A 121 9.55 -16.53 -7.43
N VAL A 122 10.31 -15.45 -7.40
CA VAL A 122 11.64 -15.43 -8.00
C VAL A 122 12.58 -16.11 -7.01
N SER A 123 12.78 -17.42 -7.20
CA SER A 123 13.75 -18.20 -6.43
C SER A 123 15.13 -17.53 -6.55
N GLY A 124 15.63 -16.97 -5.44
CA GLY A 124 16.91 -16.26 -5.39
C GLY A 124 16.84 -14.75 -5.13
N SER A 125 15.67 -14.12 -4.96
CA SER A 125 15.61 -12.70 -4.59
C SER A 125 15.79 -12.49 -3.08
N THR A 126 17.01 -12.71 -2.60
CA THR A 126 17.53 -11.80 -1.56
C THR A 126 17.63 -10.43 -2.24
N GLU A 127 16.96 -9.42 -1.71
CA GLU A 127 16.80 -8.05 -2.25
C GLU A 127 15.73 -7.87 -3.36
N ILE A 128 14.53 -7.43 -2.95
CA ILE A 128 13.85 -6.36 -3.69
C ILE A 128 14.50 -5.05 -3.22
N ASP A 129 15.74 -4.79 -3.63
CA ASP A 129 16.37 -3.48 -3.38
C ASP A 129 17.51 -3.14 -4.36
N THR A 130 17.40 -3.57 -5.62
CA THR A 130 18.27 -3.07 -6.70
C THR A 130 17.50 -2.76 -7.99
N VAL A 131 16.26 -2.26 -7.88
CA VAL A 131 15.87 -1.26 -8.88
C VAL A 131 16.79 -0.09 -8.62
N GLU A 132 17.75 0.14 -9.52
CA GLU A 132 18.63 1.30 -9.45
C GLU A 132 17.77 2.52 -9.12
N LYS A 133 17.98 3.17 -7.97
CA LYS A 133 17.14 4.31 -7.56
C LYS A 133 17.18 5.35 -8.67
N THR A 134 16.08 5.46 -9.40
CA THR A 134 15.83 6.45 -10.46
C THR A 134 15.36 7.79 -9.90
N PHE A 135 15.35 7.94 -8.57
CA PHE A 135 15.01 9.15 -7.84
C PHE A 135 16.06 9.46 -6.76
N ASN A 136 16.05 10.71 -6.31
CA ASN A 136 16.79 11.22 -5.17
C ASN A 136 15.87 11.35 -3.95
N THR A 137 16.46 11.42 -2.76
CA THR A 137 15.76 11.72 -1.51
C THR A 137 16.50 12.81 -0.73
N GLU A 138 15.77 13.73 -0.12
CA GLU A 138 16.28 14.78 0.75
C GLU A 138 15.45 14.83 2.03
N ASP A 139 16.08 14.70 3.21
CA ASP A 139 15.40 14.99 4.48
C ASP A 139 15.34 16.50 4.70
N VAL A 140 14.17 16.97 5.11
CA VAL A 140 13.86 18.39 5.23
C VAL A 140 13.19 18.70 6.56
N THR A 141 13.34 19.95 6.99
CA THR A 141 12.67 20.50 8.15
C THR A 141 11.96 21.79 7.78
N PHE A 142 10.75 22.00 8.28
CA PHE A 142 10.03 23.26 8.16
C PHE A 142 9.26 23.59 9.44
N PHE A 143 8.70 24.80 9.51
CA PHE A 143 8.09 25.34 10.72
C PHE A 143 6.70 25.90 10.42
N ASN A 144 5.75 25.68 11.33
CA ASN A 144 4.45 26.34 11.32
C ASN A 144 3.86 26.42 12.74
N ASP A 145 3.26 27.55 13.09
CA ASP A 145 2.60 27.78 14.40
C ASP A 145 3.42 27.32 15.62
N GLY A 146 4.74 27.58 15.62
CA GLY A 146 5.64 27.15 16.69
C GLY A 146 5.94 25.65 16.74
N ASN A 147 5.45 24.86 15.78
CA ASN A 147 5.80 23.46 15.58
C ASN A 147 6.96 23.33 14.59
N THR A 148 7.73 22.26 14.73
CA THR A 148 8.80 21.87 13.80
C THR A 148 8.41 20.56 13.13
N PHE A 149 8.47 20.50 11.81
CA PHE A 149 8.10 19.33 11.03
C PHE A 149 9.33 18.68 10.42
N ALA A 150 9.45 17.37 10.60
CA ALA A 150 10.44 16.56 9.90
C ALA A 150 9.78 15.87 8.71
N GLY A 151 10.38 15.99 7.53
CA GLY A 151 9.88 15.36 6.33
C GLY A 151 10.98 14.85 5.42
N THR A 152 10.55 14.24 4.31
CA THR A 152 11.42 13.74 3.27
C THR A 152 10.82 14.12 1.92
N ILE A 153 11.62 14.73 1.06
CA ILE A 153 11.29 14.97 -0.35
C ILE A 153 11.89 13.83 -1.17
N THR A 154 11.06 13.13 -1.93
CA THR A 154 11.47 12.14 -2.93
C THR A 154 11.28 12.77 -4.30
N TYR A 155 12.31 12.85 -5.13
CA TYR A 155 12.25 13.63 -6.37
C TYR A 155 13.03 13.00 -7.53
N PRO A 156 12.65 13.28 -8.79
CA PRO A 156 13.27 12.64 -9.95
C PRO A 156 14.78 12.88 -10.03
N LYS A 157 15.51 11.91 -10.59
CA LYS A 157 16.94 12.05 -10.89
C LYS A 157 17.11 12.70 -12.26
N GLY A 158 17.86 13.81 -12.31
CA GLY A 158 18.12 14.54 -13.55
C GLY A 158 17.95 16.03 -13.38
N GLU A 159 18.25 16.78 -14.45
CA GLU A 159 18.09 18.23 -14.47
C GLU A 159 16.67 18.63 -14.86
N GLY A 160 16.10 19.63 -14.18
CA GLY A 160 14.79 20.17 -14.52
C GLY A 160 14.01 20.67 -13.31
N LYS A 161 12.85 21.26 -13.59
CA LYS A 161 11.83 21.62 -12.59
C LYS A 161 10.64 20.71 -12.74
N TYR A 162 10.36 19.93 -11.71
CA TYR A 162 9.31 18.92 -11.70
C TYR A 162 8.04 19.46 -11.05
N PRO A 163 6.84 19.07 -11.52
CA PRO A 163 5.64 19.19 -10.69
C PRO A 163 5.87 18.50 -9.33
N ALA A 164 5.18 18.96 -8.30
CA ALA A 164 5.31 18.40 -6.96
C ALA A 164 3.96 18.09 -6.32
N VAL A 165 3.95 17.16 -5.37
CA VAL A 165 2.77 16.80 -4.57
C VAL A 165 3.15 16.76 -3.09
N VAL A 166 2.29 17.30 -2.22
CA VAL A 166 2.34 17.06 -0.78
C VAL A 166 1.38 15.93 -0.45
N LEU A 167 1.87 14.86 0.21
CA LEU A 167 0.98 13.82 0.75
C LEU A 167 0.52 14.20 2.16
N ILE A 168 -0.78 14.10 2.40
CA ILE A 168 -1.45 14.51 3.63
C ILE A 168 -2.08 13.27 4.27
N THR A 169 -1.61 12.95 5.46
CA THR A 169 -2.00 11.79 6.28
C THR A 169 -3.46 11.89 6.73
N GLY A 170 -4.05 10.75 7.06
CA GLY A 170 -5.36 10.69 7.70
C GLY A 170 -5.34 11.03 9.19
N SER A 171 -6.48 10.79 9.84
CA SER A 171 -6.68 11.09 11.25
C SER A 171 -5.73 10.32 12.18
N GLY A 172 -5.36 10.96 13.29
CA GLY A 172 -4.53 10.37 14.35
C GLY A 172 -3.07 10.78 14.23
N ALA A 173 -2.21 10.07 14.94
CA ALA A 173 -0.77 10.36 14.96
C ALA A 173 -0.05 9.47 13.95
N GLN A 174 0.25 10.00 12.76
CA GLN A 174 0.91 9.27 11.67
C GLN A 174 2.34 9.76 11.44
N ASN A 175 3.21 8.82 11.06
CA ASN A 175 4.50 9.18 10.48
C ASN A 175 4.33 9.53 8.99
N ARG A 176 5.37 10.10 8.38
CA ARG A 176 5.40 10.49 6.96
C ARG A 176 5.12 9.37 5.96
N ASP A 177 5.16 8.12 6.40
CA ASP A 177 4.97 6.95 5.56
C ASP A 177 3.51 6.46 5.56
N GLU A 178 2.65 7.04 6.40
CA GLU A 178 1.31 6.53 6.73
C GLU A 178 1.37 5.02 6.98
N GLU A 179 2.28 4.62 7.88
CA GLU A 179 2.62 3.22 8.07
C GLU A 179 1.48 2.44 8.71
N ILE A 180 0.91 1.48 7.97
CA ILE A 180 -0.08 0.54 8.47
C ILE A 180 0.56 -0.84 8.56
N TYR A 181 0.75 -1.35 9.78
CA TYR A 181 1.36 -2.66 10.04
C TYR A 181 2.71 -2.89 9.31
N GLY A 182 3.57 -1.87 9.22
CA GLY A 182 4.87 -1.97 8.53
C GLY A 182 4.81 -1.60 7.06
N PHE A 183 3.60 -1.48 6.49
CA PHE A 183 3.41 -1.07 5.12
C PHE A 183 3.42 0.45 5.00
N LYS A 184 4.47 0.96 4.34
CA LYS A 184 4.77 2.39 4.18
C LYS A 184 4.10 2.94 2.92
N ILE A 185 2.77 3.05 2.95
CA ILE A 185 1.95 3.39 1.78
C ILE A 185 2.44 4.66 1.08
N PHE A 186 2.64 5.73 1.85
CA PHE A 186 3.06 7.01 1.29
C PHE A 186 4.48 6.96 0.72
N LYS A 187 5.35 6.10 1.26
CA LYS A 187 6.68 5.88 0.68
C LYS A 187 6.59 5.27 -0.72
N ILE A 188 5.78 4.23 -0.88
CA ILE A 188 5.59 3.56 -2.17
C ILE A 188 5.00 4.53 -3.20
N ILE A 189 4.00 5.33 -2.80
CA ILE A 189 3.42 6.37 -3.65
C ILE A 189 4.47 7.40 -4.05
N ALA A 190 5.28 7.90 -3.11
CA ALA A 190 6.29 8.90 -3.38
C ALA A 190 7.38 8.41 -4.34
N GLU A 191 7.86 7.18 -4.15
CA GLU A 191 8.86 6.57 -5.03
C GLU A 191 8.30 6.33 -6.44
N HIS A 192 7.04 5.87 -6.55
CA HIS A 192 6.37 5.71 -7.83
C HIS A 192 6.20 7.04 -8.57
N LEU A 193 5.74 8.09 -7.88
CA LEU A 193 5.56 9.43 -8.48
C LEU A 193 6.89 10.06 -8.87
N ALA A 194 7.94 9.91 -8.06
CA ALA A 194 9.28 10.39 -8.40
C ALA A 194 9.88 9.69 -9.63
N ASN A 195 9.53 8.42 -9.85
CA ASN A 195 9.87 7.70 -11.08
C ASN A 195 9.07 8.14 -12.31
N ASN A 196 8.03 8.95 -12.12
CA ASN A 196 7.19 9.52 -13.17
C ASN A 196 7.28 11.05 -13.17
N ASP A 197 8.48 11.58 -12.91
CA ASP A 197 8.82 13.00 -13.01
C ASP A 197 8.03 13.93 -12.07
N ILE A 198 7.57 13.43 -10.91
CA ILE A 198 6.84 14.22 -9.90
C ILE A 198 7.58 14.18 -8.56
N ALA A 199 7.98 15.34 -8.03
CA ALA A 199 8.55 15.44 -6.69
C ALA A 199 7.46 15.26 -5.61
N VAL A 200 7.78 14.60 -4.51
CA VAL A 200 6.80 14.31 -3.46
C VAL A 200 7.36 14.67 -2.09
N LEU A 201 6.66 15.54 -1.37
CA LEU A 201 6.93 15.84 0.04
C LEU A 201 6.01 15.00 0.92
N ARG A 202 6.62 14.35 1.90
CA ARG A 202 5.94 13.65 3.00
C ARG A 202 6.53 14.12 4.32
N TYR A 203 5.72 14.29 5.35
CA TYR A 203 6.19 14.77 6.64
C TYR A 203 5.47 14.07 7.80
N ASP A 204 6.13 14.00 8.96
CA ASP A 204 5.53 13.42 10.16
C ASP A 204 4.54 14.44 10.76
N ASP A 205 3.40 13.96 11.25
CA ASP A 205 2.39 14.81 11.87
C ASP A 205 2.92 15.55 13.11
N ARG A 206 2.16 16.55 13.56
CA ARG A 206 2.48 17.32 14.78
C ARG A 206 2.77 16.40 15.97
N GLY A 207 3.98 16.53 16.52
CA GLY A 207 4.44 15.74 17.67
C GLY A 207 4.75 14.27 17.37
N VAL A 208 4.75 13.84 16.10
CA VAL A 208 5.03 12.45 15.69
C VAL A 208 6.43 12.34 15.08
N GLY A 209 7.12 11.22 15.33
CA GLY A 209 8.42 10.93 14.73
C GLY A 209 9.45 12.02 14.97
N GLY A 210 9.96 12.60 13.88
CA GLY A 210 10.91 13.71 13.91
C GLY A 210 10.28 15.06 14.22
N SER A 211 8.98 15.22 13.97
CA SER A 211 8.23 16.45 14.24
C SER A 211 8.07 16.71 15.75
N LYS A 212 7.95 17.99 16.11
CA LYS A 212 7.89 18.51 17.48
C LYS A 212 6.81 19.58 17.59
N GLY A 213 6.27 19.75 18.79
CA GLY A 213 5.28 20.78 19.10
C GLY A 213 4.01 20.19 19.69
N LYS A 214 2.87 20.82 19.44
CA LYS A 214 1.54 20.38 19.88
C LYS A 214 1.26 18.96 19.38
N SER A 215 0.48 18.17 20.11
CA SER A 215 0.03 16.88 19.59
C SER A 215 -1.10 17.05 18.58
N VAL A 216 -1.30 16.04 17.72
CA VAL A 216 -2.46 15.96 16.82
C VAL A 216 -3.80 16.04 17.57
N ASN A 217 -3.88 15.54 18.81
CA ASN A 217 -5.10 15.56 19.64
C ASN A 217 -5.46 16.97 20.16
N GLU A 218 -4.50 17.90 20.14
CA GLU A 218 -4.66 19.29 20.55
C GLU A 218 -4.81 20.24 19.35
N SER A 219 -4.88 19.68 18.13
CA SER A 219 -4.89 20.42 16.88
C SER A 219 -6.21 20.19 16.12
N THR A 220 -6.55 21.12 15.24
CA THR A 220 -7.75 21.08 14.40
C THR A 220 -7.40 20.83 12.94
N THR A 221 -8.39 20.45 12.12
CA THR A 221 -8.22 20.38 10.66
C THR A 221 -7.71 21.70 10.05
N MET A 222 -8.07 22.85 10.62
CA MET A 222 -7.57 24.15 10.18
C MET A 222 -6.08 24.34 10.51
N ASP A 223 -5.62 23.81 11.63
CA ASP A 223 -4.21 23.79 11.99
C ASP A 223 -3.41 22.94 11.00
N PHE A 224 -3.93 21.77 10.63
CA PHE A 224 -3.32 20.88 9.64
C PHE A 224 -3.25 21.53 8.25
N ALA A 225 -4.29 22.27 7.84
CA ALA A 225 -4.27 23.03 6.59
C ALA A 225 -3.14 24.08 6.59
N GLY A 226 -2.89 24.74 7.73
CA GLY A 226 -1.74 25.64 7.88
C GLY A 226 -0.39 24.94 7.72
N ASP A 227 -0.27 23.71 8.19
CA ASP A 227 0.95 22.90 8.03
C ASP A 227 1.18 22.57 6.56
N VAL A 228 0.12 22.18 5.84
CA VAL A 228 0.16 21.92 4.39
C VAL A 228 0.57 23.17 3.62
N VAL A 229 0.05 24.34 3.99
CA VAL A 229 0.49 25.62 3.39
C VAL A 229 2.00 25.80 3.56
N SER A 230 2.53 25.54 4.76
CA SER A 230 3.96 25.67 5.03
C SER A 230 4.81 24.62 4.30
N ALA A 231 4.27 23.41 4.12
CA ALA A 231 4.87 22.35 3.32
C ALA A 231 4.94 22.74 1.83
N VAL A 232 3.89 23.38 1.29
CA VAL A 232 3.88 23.94 -0.07
C VAL A 232 4.90 25.07 -0.21
N GLU A 233 5.00 25.97 0.76
CA GLU A 233 6.01 27.04 0.74
C GLU A 233 7.44 26.48 0.78
N LEU A 234 7.69 25.42 1.56
CA LEU A 234 8.97 24.70 1.54
C LEU A 234 9.27 24.17 0.13
N LEU A 235 8.31 23.51 -0.53
CA LEU A 235 8.50 22.98 -1.89
C LEU A 235 8.86 24.07 -2.89
N LYS A 236 8.25 25.26 -2.80
CA LYS A 236 8.56 26.40 -3.68
C LYS A 236 10.00 26.89 -3.57
N THR A 237 10.69 26.61 -2.45
CA THR A 237 12.11 26.97 -2.27
C THR A 237 13.08 26.05 -3.00
N LYS A 238 12.62 24.87 -3.44
CA LYS A 238 13.48 23.85 -4.04
C LYS A 238 13.71 24.16 -5.51
N GLU A 239 14.98 24.22 -5.92
CA GLU A 239 15.36 24.58 -7.29
C GLU A 239 14.82 23.61 -8.34
N TYR A 240 14.67 22.34 -7.97
CA TYR A 240 14.14 21.26 -8.81
C TYR A 240 12.61 21.17 -8.81
N VAL A 241 11.89 22.07 -8.10
CA VAL A 241 10.42 22.11 -8.09
C VAL A 241 9.92 23.23 -8.99
N ASN A 242 8.88 22.95 -9.77
CA ASN A 242 8.11 23.96 -10.49
C ASN A 242 7.08 24.59 -9.54
N PRO A 243 7.25 25.85 -9.10
CA PRO A 243 6.37 26.47 -8.11
C PRO A 243 4.95 26.72 -8.63
N MET A 244 4.74 26.63 -9.94
CA MET A 244 3.42 26.77 -10.58
C MET A 244 2.66 25.44 -10.71
N ALA A 245 3.26 24.32 -10.31
CA ALA A 245 2.70 22.99 -10.46
C ALA A 245 2.86 22.17 -9.18
N ILE A 246 2.20 22.61 -8.10
CA ILE A 246 2.16 21.90 -6.81
C ILE A 246 0.74 21.43 -6.54
N GLY A 247 0.55 20.12 -6.42
CA GLY A 247 -0.70 19.47 -6.05
C GLY A 247 -0.70 18.99 -4.60
N LEU A 248 -1.87 18.58 -4.14
CA LEU A 248 -2.10 17.98 -2.83
C LEU A 248 -2.76 16.61 -3.01
N LEU A 249 -2.35 15.62 -2.22
CA LEU A 249 -2.99 14.31 -2.17
C LEU A 249 -3.24 13.94 -0.72
N GLY A 250 -4.51 13.93 -0.34
CA GLY A 250 -4.95 13.61 1.00
C GLY A 250 -5.58 12.22 1.13
N HIS A 251 -5.26 11.50 2.19
CA HIS A 251 -5.94 10.27 2.56
C HIS A 251 -6.87 10.48 3.76
N SER A 252 -8.10 9.97 3.68
CA SER A 252 -9.10 10.09 4.76
C SER A 252 -9.31 11.55 5.20
N GLU A 253 -9.05 11.90 6.47
CA GLU A 253 -9.09 13.29 6.97
C GLU A 253 -8.19 14.23 6.17
N GLY A 254 -7.04 13.75 5.69
CA GLY A 254 -6.16 14.53 4.83
C GLY A 254 -6.81 14.97 3.51
N GLY A 255 -7.89 14.32 3.07
CA GLY A 255 -8.68 14.77 1.91
C GLY A 255 -9.63 15.94 2.21
N ILE A 256 -9.89 16.23 3.49
CA ILE A 256 -10.65 17.40 3.95
C ILE A 256 -9.70 18.59 4.16
N VAL A 257 -8.51 18.31 4.70
CA VAL A 257 -7.40 19.26 4.89
C VAL A 257 -6.99 19.89 3.56
#